data_AF-A0A7R9MRF8-F1
#
_entry.id   AF-A0A7R9MRF8-F1
#
_cell.length_a   1.000
_cell.length_b   1.000
_cell.length_c   1.000
_cell.angle_alpha   90.00
_cell.angle_beta   90.00
_cell.angle_gamma   90.00
#
_symmetry.space_group_name_H-M   'P 1'
#
loop_
_entity.id
_entity.type
_entity.pdbx_description
1 polymer ?
#
loop_
_entity_poly.entity_id
_entity_poly.type
_entity_poly.pdbx_seq_one_letter_code
_entity_poly.pdbx_strand_id
1 'polypeptide(L)' 'MKQVLAQICQTYEWCLIGLIVAVIAYYYISWRNAFSYWKDRHICGPKPIPIFGNLLSLSLKPRPLLELEWYKKYGK' A
#
# COMPACT_ATOMS: atom_id res chain seq x y z
N MET A 1 31.89 -26.88 15.14
CA MET A 1 30.79 -26.14 15.82
C MET A 1 30.70 -24.68 15.38
N LYS A 2 31.77 -23.85 15.50
CA LYS A 2 31.72 -22.42 15.11
C LYS A 2 31.33 -22.16 13.64
N GLN A 3 31.83 -22.97 12.70
CA GLN A 3 31.52 -22.81 11.27
C GLN A 3 30.05 -23.10 10.93
N VAL A 4 29.46 -24.14 11.54
CA VAL A 4 28.05 -24.49 11.35
C VAL A 4 27.13 -23.38 11.87
N LEU A 5 27.45 -22.80 13.03
CA LEU A 5 26.69 -21.68 13.59
C LEU A 5 26.77 -20.43 12.71
N ALA A 6 27.92 -20.16 12.09
CA ALA A 6 28.08 -19.04 11.15
C ALA A 6 27.27 -19.23 9.85
N GLN A 7 27.17 -20.46 9.33
CA GLN A 7 26.36 -20.76 8.14
C GLN A 7 24.85 -20.61 8.41
N ILE A 8 24.38 -21.07 9.57
CA ILE A 8 22.98 -20.88 10.00
C ILE A 8 22.68 -19.39 10.16
N CYS A 9 23.63 -18.66 10.74
CA CYS A 9 23.56 -17.21 10.92
C CYS A 9 23.37 -16.49 9.57
N GLN A 10 24.27 -16.75 8.62
CA GLN A 10 24.20 -16.15 7.29
C GLN A 10 22.92 -16.53 6.54
N THR A 11 22.38 -17.73 6.74
CA THR A 11 21.14 -18.18 6.10
C THR A 11 19.92 -17.40 6.60
N TYR A 12 19.82 -17.09 7.90
CA TYR A 12 18.69 -16.30 8.42
C TYR A 12 18.68 -14.89 7.81
N GLU A 13 19.84 -14.28 7.59
CA GLU A 13 19.96 -12.93 7.05
C GLU A 13 19.35 -12.86 5.64
N TRP A 14 19.68 -13.83 4.79
CA TRP A 14 19.12 -13.93 3.45
C TRP A 14 17.61 -14.21 3.47
N CYS A 15 17.12 -15.03 4.40
CA CYS A 15 15.69 -15.25 4.56
C CYS A 15 14.95 -13.98 4.97
N LEU A 16 15.51 -13.19 5.89
CA LEU A 16 14.94 -11.90 6.32
C LEU A 16 14.92 -10.89 5.18
N ILE A 17 16.01 -10.78 4.42
CA ILE A 17 16.09 -9.91 3.24
C ILE A 17 15.04 -10.34 2.21
N GLY A 18 14.95 -11.65 1.92
CA GLY A 18 13.97 -12.20 0.99
C GLY A 18 12.53 -11.87 1.40
N LEU A 19 12.21 -12.01 2.69
CA LEU A 19 10.90 -11.65 3.23
C LEU A 19 10.60 -10.16 3.07
N ILE A 20 11.55 -9.28 3.40
CA ILE A 20 11.39 -7.83 3.25
C ILE A 20 11.12 -7.46 1.79
N VAL A 21 11.90 -8.02 0.86
CA VAL A 21 11.71 -7.79 -0.58
C VAL A 21 10.33 -8.26 -1.03
N ALA A 22 9.89 -9.43 -0.59
CA ALA A 22 8.56 -9.96 -0.93
C ALA A 22 7.43 -9.05 -0.42
N VAL A 23 7.54 -8.53 0.81
CA VAL A 23 6.57 -7.59 1.39
C VAL A 23 6.53 -6.28 0.60
N ILE A 24 7.68 -5.73 0.24
CA ILE A 24 7.76 -4.50 -0.57
C ILE A 24 7.15 -4.72 -1.95
N ALA A 25 7.47 -5.84 -2.61
CA ALA A 25 6.93 -6.18 -3.92
C ALA A 25 5.41 -6.35 -3.87
N TYR A 26 4.90 -7.10 -2.89
CA TYR A 26 3.46 -7.28 -2.67
C TYR A 26 2.76 -5.93 -2.45
N TYR A 27 3.33 -5.07 -1.60
CA TYR A 27 2.79 -3.74 -1.35
C TYR A 27 2.79 -2.89 -2.62
N TYR A 28 3.88 -2.87 -3.38
CA TYR A 28 3.98 -2.10 -4.62
C TYR A 28 2.97 -2.56 -5.69
N ILE A 29 2.79 -3.87 -5.86
CA ILE A 29 1.82 -4.43 -6.81
C ILE A 29 0.39 -4.08 -6.38
N SER A 30 0.07 -4.31 -5.11
CA SER A 30 -1.25 -3.99 -4.54
C SER A 30 -1.57 -2.51 -4.67
N TRP A 31 -0.57 -1.67 -4.38
CA TRP A 31 -0.63 -0.23 -4.57
C TRP A 31 -0.89 0.13 -6.03
N ARG A 32 -0.07 -0.32 -6.98
CA ARG A 32 -0.27 -0.03 -8.41
C ARG A 32 -1.68 -0.40 -8.85
N ASN A 33 -2.15 -1.59 -8.51
CA ASN A 33 -3.45 -2.10 -8.93
C ASN A 33 -4.60 -1.27 -8.34
N ALA A 34 -4.55 -0.91 -7.06
CA ALA A 34 -5.58 -0.10 -6.42
C ALA A 34 -5.70 1.31 -7.04
N PHE A 35 -4.59 1.88 -7.50
CA PHE A 35 -4.55 3.22 -8.11
C PHE A 35 -4.96 3.21 -9.57
N SER A 36 -4.53 2.21 -10.33
CA SER A 36 -4.81 2.15 -11.76
C SER A 36 -6.23 1.68 -12.03
N TYR A 37 -6.80 0.80 -11.20
CA TYR A 37 -8.10 0.16 -11.47
C TYR A 37 -9.23 1.13 -11.85
N TRP A 38 -9.41 2.21 -11.08
CA TRP A 38 -10.44 3.23 -11.34
C TRP A 38 -10.02 4.23 -12.41
N LYS A 39 -8.73 4.60 -12.43
CA LYS A 39 -8.15 5.50 -13.43
C LYS A 39 -8.27 4.92 -14.84
N ASP A 40 -8.00 3.63 -15.00
CA ASP A 40 -8.06 2.88 -16.26
C ASP A 40 -9.49 2.79 -16.82
N ARG A 41 -10.50 2.97 -15.96
CA ARG A 41 -11.93 3.07 -16.32
C ARG A 41 -12.41 4.50 -16.53
N HIS A 42 -11.49 5.47 -16.54
CA HIS A 42 -11.80 6.90 -16.62
C HIS A 42 -12.73 7.39 -15.49
N ILE A 43 -12.67 6.73 -14.32
CA ILE A 43 -13.41 7.14 -13.12
C ILE A 43 -12.47 7.99 -12.27
N CYS A 44 -12.78 9.29 -12.16
CA CYS A 44 -12.06 10.22 -11.31
C CYS A 44 -12.31 9.87 -9.83
N GLY A 45 -11.27 9.96 -9.00
CA GLY A 45 -11.39 9.68 -7.57
C GLY A 45 -10.24 10.29 -6.75
N PRO A 46 -10.36 10.26 -5.41
CA PRO A 46 -9.31 10.72 -4.51
C PRO A 46 -8.06 9.84 -4.67
N LYS A 47 -6.88 10.47 -4.70
CA LYS A 47 -5.60 9.77 -4.74
C LYS A 47 -5.29 9.18 -3.35
N PRO A 48 -5.12 7.85 -3.22
CA PRO A 48 -4.75 7.26 -1.94
C PRO A 48 -3.40 7.77 -1.41
N ILE A 49 -3.27 7.81 -0.09
CA ILE A 49 -2.06 8.24 0.63
C ILE A 49 -1.17 7.02 0.86
N PRO A 50 0.16 7.09 0.63
CA PRO A 50 1.06 5.96 0.87
C PRO A 50 0.80 5.30 2.22
N ILE A 51 0.76 3.96 2.24
CA ILE A 51 0.53 3.09 3.40
C ILE A 51 -0.94 3.06 3.87
N PHE A 52 -1.61 4.21 3.97
CA PHE A 52 -2.96 4.30 4.54
C PHE A 52 -4.11 4.28 3.51
N GLY A 53 -3.79 4.45 2.23
CA GLY A 53 -4.78 4.58 1.18
C GLY A 53 -5.71 5.78 1.41
N ASN A 54 -7.00 5.60 1.11
CA ASN A 54 -8.04 6.61 1.38
C ASN A 54 -8.67 6.45 2.78
N LEU A 55 -8.25 5.44 3.56
CA LEU A 55 -8.78 5.21 4.92
C LEU A 55 -8.42 6.36 5.85
N LEU A 56 -7.23 6.94 5.70
CA LEU A 56 -6.82 8.09 6.51
C LEU A 56 -7.78 9.28 6.32
N SER A 57 -8.27 9.51 5.09
CA SER A 57 -9.26 10.56 4.83
C SER A 57 -10.58 10.31 5.55
N LEU A 58 -10.98 9.03 5.70
CA LEU A 58 -12.17 8.62 6.45
C LEU A 58 -12.00 8.78 7.97
N SER A 59 -10.78 8.61 8.49
CA SER A 59 -10.49 8.82 9.91
C SER A 59 -10.36 10.30 10.29
N LEU A 60 -9.84 11.13 9.38
CA LEU A 60 -9.59 12.56 9.64
C LEU A 60 -10.82 13.44 9.48
N LYS A 61 -11.82 13.01 8.70
CA LYS A 61 -13.02 13.81 8.42
C LYS A 61 -14.28 12.99 8.66
N PRO A 62 -15.36 13.60 9.20
CA PRO A 62 -16.66 12.96 9.23
C PRO A 62 -17.09 12.55 7.81
N ARG A 63 -17.53 11.30 7.68
CA ARG A 63 -17.90 10.70 6.39
C ARG A 63 -18.84 11.57 5.53
N PRO A 64 -19.91 12.18 6.05
CA PRO A 64 -20.80 12.99 5.23
C PRO A 64 -20.13 14.22 4.60
N LEU A 65 -19.20 14.85 5.34
CA LEU A 65 -18.44 16.00 4.85
C LEU A 65 -17.45 15.58 3.77
N LEU A 66 -16.74 14.48 3.99
CA LEU A 66 -15.79 13.94 3.03
C LEU A 66 -16.48 13.53 1.72
N GLU A 67 -17.62 12.85 1.82
CA GLU A 67 -18.42 12.45 0.66
C GLU A 67 -18.95 13.66 -0.11
N LEU A 68 -19.40 14.71 0.59
CA LEU A 68 -19.83 15.96 -0.05
C LEU A 68 -18.67 16.64 -0.79
N GLU A 69 -17.47 16.69 -0.20
CA GLU A 69 -16.27 17.22 -0.85
C GLU A 69 -15.89 16.41 -2.09
N TRP A 70 -15.94 15.08 -2.01
CA TRP A 70 -15.64 14.19 -3.14
C TRP A 70 -16.69 14.30 -4.24
N TYR A 71 -17.98 14.38 -3.89
CA TYR A 71 -19.05 14.58 -4.86
C TYR A 71 -18.90 15.91 -5.59
N LYS A 72 -18.64 17.01 -4.88
CA LYS A 72 -18.40 18.32 -5.49
C LYS A 72 -17.20 18.34 -6.44
N LYS A 73 -16.19 17.51 -6.19
CA LYS A 73 -14.93 17.50 -6.95
C LYS A 73 -14.89 16.49 -8.10
N TYR A 74 -15.49 15.32 -7.89
CA TYR A 74 -15.39 14.17 -8.79
C TYR A 74 -16.75 13.68 -9.30
N GLY A 75 -17.85 14.13 -8.69
CA GLY A 75 -19.20 13.88 -9.17
C GLY A 75 -19.45 14.57 -10.51
N LYS A 76 -20.28 13.93 -11.33
CA LYS A 76 -20.78 14.50 -12.59
C LYS A 76 -22.06 15.29 -12.34
#